data_AF-J2LE83-F1
#
_entry.id   AF-J2LE83-F1
#
_cell.length_a   1.000
_cell.length_b   1.000
_cell.length_c   1.000
_cell.angle_alpha   90.00
_cell.angle_beta   90.00
_cell.angle_gamma   90.00
#
_symmetry.space_group_name_H-M   'P 1'
#
loop_
_entity.id
_entity.type
_entity.pdbx_description
1 polymer ?
#
loop_
_entity_poly.entity_id
_entity_poly.type
_entity_poly.pdbx_seq_one_letter_code
_entity_poly.pdbx_strand_id
1 'polypeptide(L)'
;MKALRTASIRKQLLFLAILLVVLVSWIAAVSEPFIYGRHDKGIEIGLFSGRVEMVLELFGRSRNPQEEDAALRFSAALGIPAQRSSPSQASMFYHTGTATNEVALRVKELINDGILTSLRNAFGRGGRRSALVVKVDDHRALSFELPQFPSSVWLVPAVASGLLKIVIPLILLAYVGGWLITDPLVRFAAAAQRVSMDDNSEEPFKAEGALEIRSLAASLNIMQGRIQTMLRDRTRVLRAISHDLRTPLTRLRMRIDRSNEPELKELMLADIGVLSSLIDASLGFLDNRFEPPRKVDLSSLLQTIADDFADTGVDVRYIGPRRLKYTCMPQGLTRAVTNLIDNASRYAQHVEIKLRHEQDDGVTITVSDDGPGISDELKKKVIEPFFKADESRQTGGKSGGFGLGLTIARGIVTTGHKGELRLLDREPSGLVVEIRLPSVLPPESAEIPSGIFKA
;
A
#
# COMPACT_ATOMS: atom_id res chain seq x y z
N MET A 1 -14.51 19.80 5.25
CA MET A 1 -13.68 18.58 5.12
C MET A 1 -13.89 17.79 3.81
N LYS A 2 -15.11 17.54 3.33
CA LYS A 2 -15.35 16.81 2.05
C LYS A 2 -14.66 17.45 0.82
N ALA A 3 -14.75 18.77 0.68
CA ALA A 3 -14.08 19.51 -0.40
C ALA A 3 -12.54 19.42 -0.34
N LEU A 4 -11.96 19.21 0.85
CA LEU A 4 -10.53 19.02 0.99
C LEU A 4 -10.13 17.63 0.49
N ARG A 5 -10.89 16.58 0.82
CA ARG A 5 -10.60 15.17 0.42
C ARG A 5 -10.63 14.94 -1.10
N THR A 6 -11.38 15.76 -1.85
CA THR A 6 -11.46 15.68 -3.32
C THR A 6 -10.52 16.64 -4.05
N ALA A 7 -9.86 17.55 -3.31
CA ALA A 7 -8.89 18.46 -3.88
C ALA A 7 -7.62 17.71 -4.34
N SER A 8 -6.79 18.42 -5.09
CA SER A 8 -5.51 17.90 -5.56
C SER A 8 -4.58 17.62 -4.37
N ILE A 9 -3.71 16.60 -4.46
CA ILE A 9 -2.74 16.25 -3.40
C ILE A 9 -1.92 17.48 -3.01
N ARG A 10 -1.50 18.27 -4.01
CA ARG A 10 -0.77 19.53 -3.79
C ARG A 10 -1.56 20.53 -2.95
N LYS A 11 -2.86 20.70 -3.22
CA LYS A 11 -3.72 21.62 -2.45
C LYS A 11 -3.98 21.11 -1.04
N GLN A 12 -4.14 19.81 -0.87
CA GLN A 12 -4.31 19.18 0.45
C GLN A 12 -3.07 19.37 1.32
N LEU A 13 -1.88 19.09 0.79
CA LEU A 13 -0.61 19.30 1.50
C LEU A 13 -0.37 20.77 1.83
N LEU A 14 -0.62 21.67 0.87
CA LEU A 14 -0.43 23.10 1.10
C LEU A 14 -1.39 23.64 2.16
N PHE A 15 -2.67 23.22 2.14
CA PHE A 15 -3.62 23.58 3.18
C PHE A 15 -3.20 23.04 4.55
N LEU A 16 -2.79 21.77 4.63
CA LEU A 16 -2.34 21.18 5.89
C LEU A 16 -1.10 21.90 6.43
N ALA A 17 -0.11 22.17 5.57
CA ALA A 17 1.10 22.90 5.94
C ALA A 17 0.78 24.31 6.47
N ILE A 18 -0.09 25.05 5.79
CA ILE A 18 -0.51 26.39 6.23
C ILE A 18 -1.26 26.31 7.56
N LEU A 19 -2.23 25.40 7.69
CA LEU A 19 -3.01 25.22 8.92
C LEU A 19 -2.10 24.92 10.11
N LEU A 20 -1.11 24.06 9.90
CA LEU A 20 -0.13 23.65 10.88
C LEU A 20 0.78 24.80 11.31
N VAL A 21 1.30 25.58 10.35
CA VAL A 21 2.11 26.79 10.63
C VAL A 21 1.29 27.82 11.41
N VAL A 22 0.03 28.03 11.04
CA VAL A 22 -0.88 28.95 11.76
C VAL A 22 -1.15 28.46 13.17
N LEU A 23 -1.46 27.16 13.34
CA LEU A 23 -1.71 26.55 14.65
C LEU A 23 -0.49 26.69 15.56
N VAL A 24 0.70 26.41 15.04
CA VAL A 24 1.97 26.53 15.77
C VAL A 24 2.26 27.97 16.14
N SER A 25 2.07 28.90 15.21
CA SER A 25 2.27 30.33 15.45
C SER A 25 1.29 30.85 16.50
N TRP A 26 0.04 30.37 16.48
CA TRP A 26 -0.96 30.71 17.48
C TRP A 26 -0.62 30.14 18.85
N ILE A 27 -0.27 28.84 18.94
CA ILE A 27 0.21 28.22 20.19
C ILE A 27 1.46 28.95 20.69
N ALA A 28 2.36 29.36 19.80
CA ALA A 28 3.54 30.13 20.17
C ALA A 28 3.16 31.47 20.79
N ALA A 29 2.32 32.26 20.12
CA ALA A 29 1.87 33.57 20.61
C ALA A 29 1.12 33.47 21.95
N VAL A 30 0.35 32.40 22.15
CA VAL A 30 -0.39 32.17 23.40
C VAL A 30 0.51 31.65 24.52
N SER A 31 1.48 30.79 24.24
CA SER A 31 2.37 30.19 25.25
C SER A 31 3.53 31.10 25.67
N GLU A 32 3.97 32.00 24.80
CA GLU A 32 5.11 32.89 25.02
C GLU A 32 4.97 33.76 26.30
N PRO A 33 3.83 34.39 26.61
CA PRO A 33 3.68 35.15 27.86
C PRO A 33 3.77 34.29 29.13
N PHE A 34 3.39 33.01 29.05
CA PHE A 34 3.43 32.07 30.19
C PHE A 34 4.82 31.46 30.37
N ILE A 35 5.49 31.10 29.28
CA ILE A 35 6.84 30.51 29.31
C ILE A 35 7.90 31.56 29.63
N TYR A 36 7.76 32.80 29.15
CA TYR A 36 8.71 33.88 29.41
C TYR A 36 8.30 34.79 30.59
N GLY A 37 7.32 34.35 31.37
CA GLY A 37 7.16 34.70 32.79
C GLY A 37 7.24 36.18 33.13
N ARG A 38 6.23 36.96 32.72
CA ARG A 38 5.94 38.30 33.26
C ARG A 38 5.51 38.26 34.75
N HIS A 39 5.19 37.08 35.28
CA HIS A 39 4.65 36.86 36.63
C HIS A 39 5.71 36.90 37.73
N ASP A 40 6.85 36.19 37.55
CA ASP A 40 7.87 36.11 38.60
C ASP A 40 8.60 37.44 38.78
N LYS A 41 8.87 38.13 37.65
CA LYS A 41 9.35 39.52 37.65
C LYS A 41 8.39 40.44 38.41
N GLY A 42 7.08 40.24 38.30
CA GLY A 42 6.10 41.11 38.99
C GLY A 42 6.19 41.02 40.52
N ILE A 43 6.37 39.81 41.05
CA ILE A 43 6.49 39.57 42.50
C ILE A 43 7.85 40.07 43.00
N GLU A 44 8.95 39.74 42.31
CA GLU A 44 10.28 40.23 42.69
C GLU A 44 10.41 41.75 42.56
N ILE A 45 9.83 42.36 41.52
CA ILE A 45 9.76 43.82 41.38
C ILE A 45 8.96 44.41 42.53
N GLY A 46 7.82 43.83 42.89
CA GLY A 46 7.01 44.31 44.03
C GLY A 46 7.76 44.23 45.37
N LEU A 47 8.43 43.11 45.64
CA LEU A 47 9.24 42.92 46.85
C LEU A 47 10.46 43.87 46.87
N PHE A 48 11.13 44.04 45.74
CA PHE A 48 12.26 44.97 45.60
C PHE A 48 11.81 46.41 45.83
N SER A 49 10.73 46.84 45.18
CA SER A 49 10.17 48.19 45.34
C SER A 49 9.75 48.47 46.78
N GLY A 50 9.10 47.51 47.46
CA GLY A 50 8.74 47.66 48.88
C GLY A 50 9.96 47.80 49.80
N ARG A 51 11.06 47.08 49.53
CA ARG A 51 12.32 47.23 50.29
C ARG A 51 12.97 48.59 50.01
N VAL A 52 12.96 49.05 48.76
CA VAL A 52 13.48 50.37 48.36
C VAL A 52 12.71 51.48 49.06
N GLU A 53 11.38 51.40 49.10
CA GLU A 53 10.52 52.37 49.80
C GLU A 53 10.82 52.41 51.30
N MET A 54 11.01 51.26 51.95
CA MET A 54 11.36 51.19 53.37
C MET A 54 12.70 51.89 53.68
N VAL A 55 13.69 51.75 52.80
CA VAL A 55 14.98 52.44 52.92
C VAL A 55 14.82 53.94 52.67
N LEU A 56 14.03 54.34 51.67
CA LEU A 56 13.75 55.75 51.37
C LEU A 56 13.00 56.45 52.50
N GLU A 57 12.04 55.79 53.14
CA GLU A 57 11.30 56.33 54.29
C GLU A 57 12.22 56.52 55.51
N LEU A 58 13.06 55.51 55.81
CA LEU A 58 14.03 55.58 56.90
C LEU A 58 15.08 56.68 56.67
N PHE A 59 15.58 56.80 55.44
CA PHE A 59 16.55 57.82 55.04
C PHE A 59 15.92 59.23 55.00
N GLY A 60 14.68 59.36 54.53
CA GLY A 60 13.95 60.64 54.51
C GLY A 60 13.67 61.21 55.91
N ARG A 61 13.46 60.34 56.91
CA ARG A 61 13.27 60.75 58.32
C ARG A 61 14.55 61.08 59.07
N SER A 62 15.71 60.68 58.54
CA SER A 62 17.00 60.89 59.18
C SER A 62 17.37 62.38 59.25
N ARG A 63 17.83 62.82 60.42
CA ARG A 63 18.21 64.22 60.69
C ARG A 63 19.72 64.40 60.82
N ASN A 64 20.45 63.32 61.09
CA ASN A 64 21.89 63.33 61.33
C ASN A 64 22.65 62.34 60.40
N PRO A 65 23.93 62.59 60.08
CA PRO A 65 24.73 61.70 59.24
C PRO A 65 24.85 60.26 59.77
N GLN A 66 24.79 60.06 61.09
CA GLN A 66 24.81 58.74 61.72
C GLN A 66 23.53 57.93 61.44
N GLU A 67 22.37 58.59 61.36
CA GLU A 67 21.08 57.96 61.05
C GLU A 67 21.01 57.62 59.55
N GLU A 68 21.59 58.45 58.69
CA GLU A 68 21.73 58.15 57.25
C GLU A 68 22.60 56.91 57.02
N ASP A 69 23.74 56.80 57.70
CA ASP A 69 24.62 55.64 57.59
C ASP A 69 23.94 54.36 58.13
N ALA A 70 23.05 54.48 59.13
CA ALA A 70 22.23 53.38 59.61
C ALA A 70 21.22 52.91 58.54
N ALA A 71 20.59 53.85 57.80
CA ALA A 71 19.71 53.51 56.69
C ALA A 71 20.44 52.83 55.51
N LEU A 72 21.69 53.24 55.22
CA LEU A 72 22.53 52.56 54.23
C LEU A 72 22.91 51.13 54.68
N ARG A 73 23.27 50.92 55.94
CA ARG A 73 23.51 49.57 56.48
C ARG A 73 22.26 48.70 56.46
N PHE A 74 21.10 49.29 56.73
CA PHE A 74 19.81 48.61 56.65
C PHE A 74 19.49 48.16 55.21
N SER A 75 19.79 49.00 54.22
CA SER A 75 19.67 48.62 52.80
C SER A 75 20.52 47.40 52.43
N ALA A 76 21.76 47.34 52.94
CA ALA A 76 22.65 46.20 52.73
C ALA A 76 22.12 44.93 53.44
N ALA A 77 21.56 45.06 54.65
CA ALA A 77 20.95 43.95 55.38
C ALA A 77 19.69 43.40 54.69
N LEU A 78 18.95 44.23 53.95
CA LEU A 78 17.80 43.84 53.12
C LEU A 78 18.19 43.23 51.76
N GLY A 79 19.49 43.14 51.47
CA GLY A 79 20.02 42.62 50.20
C GLY A 79 19.86 43.59 49.03
N ILE A 80 19.65 44.89 49.29
CA ILE A 80 19.48 45.95 48.28
C ILE A 80 20.43 47.12 48.59
N PRO A 81 21.76 46.96 48.37
CA PRO A 81 22.74 47.98 48.75
C PRO A 81 22.45 49.31 48.05
N ALA A 82 22.26 50.36 48.87
CA ALA A 82 22.10 51.73 48.40
C ALA A 82 23.41 52.51 48.53
N GLN A 83 23.64 53.47 47.62
CA GLN A 83 24.75 54.42 47.70
C GLN A 83 24.24 55.85 47.61
N ARG A 84 24.94 56.79 48.26
CA ARG A 84 24.65 58.23 48.10
C ARG A 84 24.99 58.63 46.67
N SER A 85 24.06 59.33 46.01
CA SER A 85 24.24 59.83 44.66
C SER A 85 23.86 61.31 44.57
N SER A 86 24.22 61.95 43.46
CA SER A 86 23.87 63.35 43.21
C SER A 86 22.40 63.49 42.80
N PRO A 87 21.64 64.45 43.34
CA PRO A 87 20.28 64.76 42.91
C PRO A 87 20.16 65.09 41.40
N SER A 88 21.24 65.53 40.76
CA SER A 88 21.27 65.81 39.31
C SER A 88 21.21 64.55 38.43
N GLN A 89 21.44 63.36 39.00
CA GLN A 89 21.36 62.07 38.32
C GLN A 89 20.06 61.32 38.64
N ALA A 90 19.13 61.96 39.35
CA ALA A 90 17.90 61.33 39.79
C ALA A 90 16.97 60.98 38.62
N SER A 91 16.52 59.73 38.62
CA SER A 91 15.56 59.18 37.66
C SER A 91 14.11 59.29 38.14
N MET A 92 13.90 59.66 39.41
CA MET A 92 12.61 59.81 40.08
C MET A 92 12.73 60.72 41.31
N PHE A 93 11.64 61.41 41.67
CA PHE A 93 11.49 62.16 42.92
C PHE A 93 10.66 61.35 43.91
N TYR A 94 11.08 61.30 45.16
CA TYR A 94 10.33 60.68 46.25
C TYR A 94 9.98 61.74 47.29
N HIS A 95 8.70 61.79 47.68
CA HIS A 95 8.25 62.62 48.79
C HIS A 95 7.81 61.71 49.93
N THR A 96 8.27 61.97 51.14
CA THR A 96 7.90 61.16 52.30
C THR A 96 6.37 61.17 52.46
N GLY A 97 5.71 60.03 52.19
CA GLY A 97 4.25 59.89 52.12
C GLY A 97 3.64 59.70 50.72
N THR A 98 4.44 59.59 49.64
CA THR A 98 3.96 59.22 48.30
C THR A 98 3.46 57.77 48.24
N ALA A 99 2.48 57.51 47.36
CA ALA A 99 1.83 56.21 47.22
C ALA A 99 2.82 55.11 46.78
N THR A 100 2.69 53.92 47.41
CA THR A 100 3.51 52.69 47.25
C THR A 100 3.61 52.12 45.83
N ASN A 101 2.94 52.73 44.85
CA ASN A 101 2.85 52.21 43.48
C ASN A 101 3.82 52.92 42.52
N GLU A 102 4.33 54.10 42.83
CA GLU A 102 5.16 54.86 41.90
C GLU A 102 6.57 54.25 41.76
N VAL A 103 7.17 53.78 42.85
CA VAL A 103 8.48 53.09 42.82
C VAL A 103 8.35 51.77 42.06
N ALA A 104 7.26 51.03 42.28
CA ALA A 104 6.97 49.79 41.56
C ALA A 104 6.79 50.00 40.05
N LEU A 105 6.09 51.04 39.64
CA LEU A 105 5.91 51.40 38.23
C LEU A 105 7.25 51.77 37.57
N ARG A 106 8.10 52.55 38.26
CA ARG A 106 9.37 53.00 37.69
C ARG A 106 10.41 51.89 37.61
N VAL A 107 10.48 51.03 38.63
CA VAL A 107 11.31 49.81 38.60
C VAL A 107 10.85 48.90 37.46
N LYS A 108 9.54 48.74 37.26
CA LYS A 108 8.99 47.96 36.13
C LYS A 108 9.36 48.55 34.77
N GLU A 109 9.35 49.86 34.61
CA GLU A 109 9.72 50.53 33.37
C GLU A 109 11.22 50.37 33.05
N LEU A 110 12.08 50.50 34.07
CA LEU A 110 13.53 50.34 33.92
C LEU A 110 13.99 48.89 33.67
N ILE A 111 13.18 47.90 34.08
CA ILE A 111 13.47 46.46 33.90
C ILE A 111 12.83 45.91 32.62
N ASN A 112 11.74 46.49 32.14
CA ASN A 112 10.99 45.98 30.97
C ASN A 112 11.58 46.44 29.64
N ASP A 113 12.89 46.28 29.48
CA ASP A 113 13.59 46.42 28.23
C ASP A 113 13.31 45.16 27.37
N GLY A 114 12.74 45.35 26.17
CA GLY A 114 12.31 44.27 25.29
C GLY A 114 13.38 43.24 24.91
N ILE A 115 12.95 42.17 24.22
CA ILE A 115 13.81 41.03 23.80
C ILE A 115 15.08 41.48 23.06
N LEU A 116 14.99 42.55 22.26
CA LEU A 116 16.12 43.15 21.53
C LEU A 116 17.23 43.68 22.44
N THR A 117 16.90 44.28 23.57
CA THR A 117 17.86 44.81 24.55
C THR A 117 18.50 43.70 25.37
N SER A 118 17.73 42.66 25.69
CA SER A 118 18.23 41.44 26.35
C SER A 118 19.25 40.70 25.47
N LEU A 119 18.98 40.58 24.16
CA LEU A 119 19.93 40.03 23.18
C LEU A 119 21.18 40.90 23.05
N ARG A 120 21.03 42.23 22.95
CA ARG A 120 22.16 43.17 22.88
C ARG A 120 23.05 43.09 24.12
N ASN A 121 22.48 42.93 25.31
CA ASN A 121 23.22 42.83 26.56
C ASN A 121 23.89 41.45 26.73
N ALA A 122 23.30 40.37 26.19
CA ALA A 122 23.91 39.04 26.19
C ALA A 122 25.15 38.93 25.28
N PHE A 123 25.19 39.69 24.18
CA PHE A 123 26.31 39.71 23.23
C PHE A 123 27.27 40.91 23.41
N GLY A 124 26.92 41.91 24.25
CA GLY A 124 27.74 43.10 24.52
C GLY A 124 28.56 42.99 25.80
N ARG A 125 29.90 43.10 25.72
CA ARG A 125 30.85 43.05 26.85
C ARG A 125 30.83 44.25 27.82
N GLY A 126 29.75 45.03 27.87
CA GLY A 126 29.68 46.26 28.65
C GLY A 126 28.27 46.62 29.08
N GLY A 127 27.69 45.80 29.97
CA GLY A 127 26.41 46.13 30.59
C GLY A 127 26.55 47.35 31.49
N ARG A 128 26.00 48.50 31.08
CA ARG A 128 25.70 49.60 32.02
C ARG A 128 24.77 49.03 33.09
N ARG A 129 25.22 48.99 34.34
CA ARG A 129 24.36 48.60 35.47
C ARG A 129 23.26 49.65 35.57
N SER A 130 22.06 49.29 35.15
CA SER A 130 20.89 50.15 35.33
C SER A 130 20.66 50.30 36.83
N ALA A 131 20.82 51.52 37.34
CA ALA A 131 20.61 51.86 38.74
C ALA A 131 19.38 52.76 38.86
N LEU A 132 18.53 52.49 39.85
CA LEU A 132 17.42 53.36 40.20
C LEU A 132 17.97 54.48 41.10
N VAL A 133 18.02 55.71 40.59
CA VAL A 133 18.44 56.88 41.38
C VAL A 133 17.19 57.66 41.79
N VAL A 134 16.97 57.78 43.09
CA VAL A 134 15.80 58.44 43.67
C VAL A 134 16.24 59.68 44.44
N LYS A 135 15.71 60.86 44.08
CA LYS A 135 15.92 62.11 44.81
C LYS A 135 14.98 62.13 46.02
N VAL A 136 15.56 62.33 47.21
CA VAL A 136 14.82 62.45 48.47
C VAL A 136 14.58 63.93 48.78
N ASP A 137 15.61 64.77 48.68
CA ASP A 137 15.54 66.23 48.88
C ASP A 137 16.45 66.97 47.89
N ASP A 138 16.48 68.30 47.94
CA ASP A 138 17.31 69.15 47.06
C ASP A 138 18.82 68.87 47.13
N HIS A 139 19.30 68.23 48.19
CA HIS A 139 20.71 67.91 48.39
C HIS A 139 20.99 66.40 48.56
N ARG A 140 19.96 65.55 48.60
CA ARG A 140 20.10 64.13 48.95
C ARG A 140 19.43 63.21 47.93
N ALA A 141 20.19 62.22 47.43
CA ALA A 141 19.67 61.17 46.57
C ALA A 141 20.33 59.82 46.88
N LEU A 142 19.58 58.73 46.64
CA LEU A 142 20.04 57.36 46.80
C LEU A 142 19.99 56.63 45.45
N SER A 143 21.04 55.86 45.15
CA SER A 143 21.08 54.94 44.01
C SER A 143 21.00 53.49 44.48
N PHE A 144 20.07 52.73 43.90
CA PHE A 144 19.91 51.30 44.12
C PHE A 144 20.30 50.54 42.85
N GLU A 145 21.10 49.47 42.99
CA GLU A 145 21.37 48.56 41.87
C GLU A 145 20.11 47.71 41.59
N LEU A 146 19.68 47.63 40.32
CA LEU A 146 18.53 46.81 39.95
C LEU A 146 18.86 45.31 40.02
N PRO A 147 17.89 44.45 40.40
CA PRO A 147 18.09 43.01 40.41
C PRO A 147 18.41 42.50 38.99
N GLN A 148 19.48 41.71 38.87
CA GLN A 148 19.85 41.06 37.61
C GLN A 148 19.17 39.70 37.53
N PHE A 149 18.29 39.53 36.56
CA PHE A 149 17.70 38.23 36.26
C PHE A 149 18.63 37.46 35.32
N PRO A 150 19.22 36.32 35.72
CA PRO A 150 20.11 35.55 34.86
C PRO A 150 19.36 35.06 33.62
N SER A 151 19.80 35.50 32.44
CA SER A 151 19.20 35.15 31.14
C SER A 151 19.30 33.65 30.81
N SER A 152 20.22 32.93 31.44
CA SER A 152 20.45 31.49 31.23
C SER A 152 19.29 30.61 31.71
N VAL A 153 18.56 31.02 32.75
CA VAL A 153 17.44 30.25 33.32
C VAL A 153 16.29 30.12 32.32
N TRP A 154 16.12 31.12 31.45
CA TRP A 154 15.03 31.17 30.47
C TRP A 154 15.46 30.77 29.05
N LEU A 155 16.76 30.77 28.75
CA LEU A 155 17.28 30.43 27.41
C LEU A 155 17.04 28.96 27.04
N VAL A 156 17.21 28.03 27.98
CA VAL A 156 17.02 26.59 27.70
C VAL A 156 15.54 26.24 27.45
N PRO A 157 14.57 26.65 28.28
CA PRO A 157 13.14 26.48 28.00
C PRO A 157 12.70 27.17 26.70
N ALA A 158 13.25 28.34 26.39
CA ALA A 158 12.99 29.09 25.17
C ALA A 158 13.39 28.33 23.90
N VAL A 159 14.63 27.83 23.87
CA VAL A 159 15.15 27.05 22.74
C VAL A 159 14.39 25.73 22.60
N ALA A 160 14.13 25.03 23.71
CA ALA A 160 13.36 23.79 23.70
C ALA A 160 11.93 24.00 23.16
N SER A 161 11.25 25.06 23.59
CA SER A 161 9.92 25.44 23.09
C SER A 161 9.96 25.78 21.59
N GLY A 162 10.97 26.53 21.15
CA GLY A 162 11.18 26.88 19.74
C GLY A 162 11.40 25.66 18.85
N LEU A 163 12.24 24.72 19.28
CA LEU A 163 12.49 23.47 18.55
C LEU A 163 11.22 22.61 18.44
N LEU A 164 10.48 22.47 19.55
CA LEU A 164 9.25 21.68 19.57
C LEU A 164 8.20 22.22 18.58
N LYS A 165 8.11 23.54 18.45
CA LYS A 165 7.25 24.24 17.49
C LYS A 165 7.62 23.97 16.03
N ILE A 166 8.86 23.59 15.72
CA ILE A 166 9.27 23.25 14.34
C ILE A 166 9.12 21.75 14.09
N VAL A 167 9.57 20.93 15.04
CA VAL A 167 9.68 19.48 14.86
C VAL A 167 8.31 18.80 14.82
N ILE A 168 7.39 19.13 15.72
CA ILE A 168 6.05 18.51 15.76
C ILE A 168 5.30 18.70 14.44
N PRO A 169 5.23 19.93 13.88
CA PRO A 169 4.66 20.17 12.56
C PRO A 169 5.30 19.34 11.47
N LEU A 170 6.62 19.32 11.41
CA LEU A 170 7.33 18.63 10.35
C LEU A 170 7.02 17.13 10.36
N ILE A 171 6.99 16.52 11.54
CA ILE A 171 6.61 15.11 11.73
C ILE A 171 5.15 14.89 11.33
N LEU A 172 4.23 15.76 11.74
CA LEU A 172 2.81 15.62 11.40
C LEU A 172 2.57 15.74 9.88
N LEU A 173 3.24 16.69 9.23
CA LEU A 173 3.17 16.89 7.79
C LEU A 173 3.76 15.67 7.04
N ALA A 174 4.89 15.14 7.51
CA ALA A 174 5.50 13.93 6.94
C ALA A 174 4.59 12.70 7.10
N TYR A 175 4.01 12.50 8.29
CA TYR A 175 3.10 11.39 8.59
C TYR A 175 1.84 11.46 7.73
N VAL A 176 1.17 12.62 7.68
CA VAL A 176 -0.03 12.81 6.87
C VAL A 176 0.29 12.72 5.38
N GLY A 177 1.45 13.25 4.94
CA GLY A 177 1.90 13.14 3.56
C GLY A 177 2.10 11.69 3.12
N GLY A 178 2.72 10.86 3.96
CA GLY A 178 2.88 9.43 3.73
C GLY A 178 1.52 8.71 3.64
N TRP A 179 0.59 9.01 4.55
CA TRP A 179 -0.76 8.42 4.52
C TRP A 179 -1.58 8.85 3.29
N LEU A 180 -1.43 10.11 2.86
CA LEU A 180 -2.21 10.69 1.77
C LEU A 180 -1.70 10.27 0.38
N ILE A 181 -0.40 9.97 0.24
CA ILE A 181 0.25 9.65 -1.03
C ILE A 181 0.58 8.16 -1.13
N THR A 182 1.25 7.59 -0.12
CA THR A 182 1.87 6.27 -0.22
C THR A 182 0.87 5.13 -0.04
N ASP A 183 -0.01 5.19 0.97
CA ASP A 183 -0.99 4.11 1.21
C ASP A 183 -1.95 3.88 0.02
N PRO A 184 -2.51 4.93 -0.62
CA PRO A 184 -3.29 4.74 -1.82
C PRO A 184 -2.46 4.11 -2.94
N LEU A 185 -1.26 4.64 -3.22
CA LEU A 185 -0.41 4.13 -4.32
C LEU A 185 -0.02 2.67 -4.13
N VAL A 186 0.28 2.24 -2.89
CA VAL A 186 0.61 0.84 -2.59
C VAL A 186 -0.62 -0.06 -2.79
N ARG A 187 -1.79 0.36 -2.33
CA ARG A 187 -3.05 -0.38 -2.56
C ARG A 187 -3.39 -0.45 -4.05
N PHE A 188 -3.15 0.63 -4.81
CA PHE A 188 -3.34 0.67 -6.25
C PHE A 188 -2.34 -0.21 -7.00
N ALA A 189 -1.06 -0.21 -6.61
CA ALA A 189 -0.05 -1.09 -7.20
C ALA A 189 -0.36 -2.57 -6.94
N ALA A 190 -0.80 -2.90 -5.72
CA ALA A 190 -1.24 -4.24 -5.37
C ALA A 190 -2.49 -4.68 -6.16
N ALA A 191 -3.44 -3.77 -6.38
CA ALA A 191 -4.61 -4.04 -7.23
C ALA A 191 -4.19 -4.27 -8.70
N ALA A 192 -3.29 -3.45 -9.24
CA ALA A 192 -2.80 -3.60 -10.61
C ALA A 192 -2.01 -4.92 -10.82
N GLN A 193 -1.24 -5.38 -9.83
CA GLN A 193 -0.57 -6.68 -9.89
C GLN A 193 -1.56 -7.87 -9.84
N ARG A 194 -2.70 -7.71 -9.16
CA ARG A 194 -3.75 -8.73 -9.11
C ARG A 194 -4.57 -8.81 -10.40
N VAL A 195 -4.62 -7.73 -11.19
CA VAL A 195 -5.10 -7.74 -12.59
C VAL A 195 -4.05 -8.43 -13.49
N SER A 196 -3.66 -9.63 -13.09
CA SER A 196 -2.90 -10.57 -13.90
C SER A 196 -3.86 -11.37 -14.79
N MET A 197 -3.35 -11.80 -15.94
CA MET A 197 -4.02 -12.31 -17.16
C MET A 197 -5.14 -13.38 -17.04
N ASP A 198 -5.52 -13.81 -15.84
CA ASP A 198 -6.36 -14.98 -15.58
C ASP A 198 -7.61 -14.66 -14.73
N ASP A 199 -7.68 -13.46 -14.13
CA ASP A 199 -8.84 -13.09 -13.30
C ASP A 199 -9.87 -12.30 -14.12
N ASN A 200 -11.06 -12.88 -14.28
CA ASN A 200 -12.27 -12.20 -14.77
C ASN A 200 -12.77 -11.14 -13.76
N SER A 201 -11.88 -10.55 -12.94
CA SER A 201 -12.23 -9.47 -12.03
C SER A 201 -12.56 -8.23 -12.88
N GLU A 202 -13.83 -8.11 -13.25
CA GLU A 202 -14.42 -6.95 -13.90
C GLU A 202 -14.45 -5.72 -12.98
N GLU A 203 -13.99 -5.84 -11.73
CA GLU A 203 -14.04 -4.74 -10.78
C GLU A 203 -13.16 -3.59 -11.24
N PRO A 204 -13.76 -2.43 -11.59
CA PRO A 204 -13.00 -1.27 -12.01
C PRO A 204 -12.20 -0.73 -10.83
N PHE A 205 -11.05 -0.11 -11.12
CA PHE A 205 -10.27 0.61 -10.13
C PHE A 205 -11.16 1.68 -9.45
N LYS A 206 -11.34 1.56 -8.14
CA LYS A 206 -12.15 2.50 -7.34
C LYS A 206 -11.54 3.89 -7.37
N ALA A 207 -12.25 4.86 -7.94
CA ALA A 207 -11.82 6.25 -8.05
C ALA A 207 -12.13 7.03 -6.76
N GLU A 208 -11.47 6.68 -5.65
CA GLU A 208 -11.58 7.38 -4.37
C GLU A 208 -10.34 8.25 -4.07
N GLY A 209 -10.53 9.33 -3.32
CA GLY A 209 -9.44 10.20 -2.86
C GLY A 209 -9.16 11.42 -3.74
N ALA A 210 -7.90 11.82 -3.77
CA ALA A 210 -7.44 13.06 -4.42
C ALA A 210 -7.67 13.03 -5.94
N LEU A 211 -7.76 14.22 -6.55
CA LEU A 211 -8.05 14.38 -7.98
C LEU A 211 -7.10 13.60 -8.88
N GLU A 212 -5.80 13.62 -8.56
CA GLU A 212 -4.75 12.94 -9.34
C GLU A 212 -4.95 11.42 -9.32
N ILE A 213 -5.28 10.85 -8.16
CA ILE A 213 -5.56 9.43 -7.98
C ILE A 213 -6.81 9.04 -8.78
N ARG A 214 -7.87 9.84 -8.69
CA ARG A 214 -9.12 9.62 -9.44
C ARG A 214 -8.90 9.67 -10.94
N SER A 215 -8.08 10.61 -11.41
CA SER A 215 -7.74 10.73 -12.83
C SER A 215 -6.96 9.51 -13.31
N LEU A 216 -5.97 9.05 -12.55
CA LEU A 216 -5.20 7.85 -12.88
C LEU A 216 -6.09 6.61 -12.93
N ALA A 217 -6.95 6.42 -11.92
CA ALA A 217 -7.92 5.32 -11.88
C ALA A 217 -8.85 5.33 -13.10
N ALA A 218 -9.34 6.51 -13.50
CA ALA A 218 -10.18 6.65 -14.70
C ALA A 218 -9.43 6.29 -15.99
N SER A 219 -8.19 6.76 -16.17
CA SER A 219 -7.37 6.42 -17.35
C SER A 219 -7.05 4.94 -17.44
N LEU A 220 -6.76 4.28 -16.31
CA LEU A 220 -6.51 2.84 -16.26
C LEU A 220 -7.78 2.03 -16.55
N ASN A 221 -8.94 2.42 -16.01
CA ASN A 221 -10.22 1.80 -16.34
C ASN A 221 -10.51 1.86 -17.85
N ILE A 222 -10.21 2.99 -18.50
CA ILE A 222 -10.34 3.13 -19.96
C ILE A 222 -9.40 2.16 -20.69
N MET A 223 -8.14 2.04 -20.23
CA MET A 223 -7.18 1.11 -20.82
C MET A 223 -7.60 -0.35 -20.66
N GLN A 224 -8.04 -0.75 -19.46
CA GLN A 224 -8.56 -2.08 -19.16
C GLN A 224 -9.75 -2.41 -20.07
N GLY A 225 -10.71 -1.48 -20.19
CA GLY A 225 -11.86 -1.64 -21.09
C GLY A 225 -11.46 -1.81 -22.56
N ARG A 226 -10.45 -1.07 -23.03
CA ARG A 226 -9.91 -1.22 -24.39
C ARG A 226 -9.25 -2.58 -24.61
N ILE A 227 -8.42 -3.03 -23.68
CA ILE A 227 -7.75 -4.34 -23.76
C ILE A 227 -8.78 -5.47 -23.78
N GLN A 228 -9.75 -5.45 -22.86
CA GLN A 228 -10.82 -6.45 -22.81
C GLN A 228 -11.67 -6.45 -24.09
N THR A 229 -11.94 -5.28 -24.67
CA THR A 229 -12.68 -5.20 -25.95
C THR A 229 -11.85 -5.80 -27.07
N MET A 230 -10.56 -5.48 -27.16
CA MET A 230 -9.65 -6.03 -28.18
C MET A 230 -9.52 -7.56 -28.07
N LEU A 231 -9.44 -8.10 -26.86
CA LEU A 231 -9.43 -9.55 -26.61
C LEU A 231 -10.76 -10.20 -27.03
N ARG A 232 -11.90 -9.61 -26.66
CA ARG A 232 -13.24 -10.09 -27.06
C ARG A 232 -13.42 -10.08 -28.57
N ASP A 233 -12.99 -9.02 -29.25
CA ASP A 233 -13.10 -8.88 -30.70
C ASP A 233 -12.20 -9.90 -31.42
N ARG A 234 -10.95 -10.09 -30.98
CA ARG A 234 -10.06 -11.13 -31.51
C ARG A 234 -10.69 -12.53 -31.39
N THR A 235 -11.29 -12.82 -30.24
CA THR A 235 -11.96 -14.10 -29.99
C THR A 235 -13.23 -14.26 -30.84
N ARG A 236 -13.98 -13.17 -31.06
CA ARG A 236 -15.18 -13.16 -31.93
C ARG A 236 -14.80 -13.43 -33.39
N VAL A 237 -13.77 -12.76 -33.89
CA VAL A 237 -13.29 -12.92 -35.28
C VAL A 237 -12.83 -14.35 -35.52
N LEU A 238 -12.02 -14.92 -34.61
CA LEU A 238 -11.56 -16.30 -34.75
C LEU A 238 -12.71 -17.31 -34.69
N ARG A 239 -13.76 -17.06 -33.88
CA ARG A 239 -14.99 -17.89 -33.91
C ARG A 239 -15.71 -17.82 -35.25
N ALA A 240 -15.88 -16.62 -35.80
CA ALA A 240 -16.55 -16.42 -37.08
C ALA A 240 -15.80 -17.12 -38.23
N ILE A 241 -14.48 -16.94 -38.31
CA ILE A 241 -13.63 -17.61 -39.32
C ILE A 241 -13.79 -19.13 -39.22
N SER A 242 -13.78 -19.68 -38.01
CA SER A 242 -13.89 -21.13 -37.78
C SER A 242 -15.24 -21.69 -38.22
N HIS A 243 -16.34 -20.98 -37.93
CA HIS A 243 -17.67 -21.34 -38.41
C HIS A 243 -17.72 -21.34 -39.94
N ASP A 244 -17.15 -20.31 -40.56
CA ASP A 244 -17.17 -20.14 -42.01
C ASP A 244 -16.25 -21.12 -42.74
N LEU A 245 -15.21 -21.64 -42.09
CA LEU A 245 -14.35 -22.72 -42.59
C LEU A 245 -14.99 -24.11 -42.49
N ARG A 246 -15.86 -24.36 -41.50
CA ARG A 246 -16.56 -25.64 -41.34
C ARG A 246 -17.49 -25.94 -42.53
N THR A 247 -18.09 -24.90 -43.11
CA THR A 247 -19.00 -25.01 -44.26
C THR A 247 -18.32 -25.52 -45.55
N PRO A 248 -17.22 -24.91 -46.06
CA PRO A 248 -16.50 -25.42 -47.22
C PRO A 248 -15.85 -26.78 -46.94
N LEU A 249 -15.39 -27.05 -45.71
CA LEU A 249 -14.89 -28.38 -45.32
C LEU A 249 -15.96 -29.46 -45.46
N THR A 250 -17.18 -29.19 -44.97
CA THR A 250 -18.32 -30.12 -45.11
C THR A 250 -18.67 -30.34 -46.59
N ARG A 251 -18.62 -29.29 -47.42
CA ARG A 251 -18.85 -29.40 -48.86
C ARG A 251 -17.76 -30.21 -49.57
N LEU A 252 -16.50 -30.03 -49.18
CA LEU A 252 -15.39 -30.80 -49.72
C LEU A 252 -15.54 -32.28 -49.36
N ARG A 253 -15.91 -32.57 -48.09
CA ARG A 253 -16.22 -33.94 -47.62
C ARG A 253 -17.29 -34.59 -48.47
N MET A 254 -18.40 -33.91 -48.71
CA MET A 254 -19.50 -34.41 -49.56
C MET A 254 -19.07 -34.65 -51.03
N ARG A 255 -18.15 -33.85 -51.57
CA ARG A 255 -17.63 -34.04 -52.94
C ARG A 255 -16.72 -35.25 -53.03
N ILE A 256 -15.86 -35.42 -52.04
CA ILE A 256 -14.97 -36.57 -51.92
C ILE A 256 -15.77 -37.86 -51.71
N ASP A 257 -16.84 -37.82 -50.92
CA ASP A 257 -17.73 -38.97 -50.71
C ASP A 257 -18.36 -39.49 -52.01
N ARG A 258 -18.47 -38.63 -53.03
CA ARG A 258 -18.99 -38.95 -54.37
C ARG A 258 -17.89 -39.25 -55.40
N SER A 259 -16.62 -39.27 -55.01
CA SER A 259 -15.50 -39.63 -55.88
C SER A 259 -15.44 -41.13 -56.11
N ASN A 260 -15.06 -41.54 -57.33
CA ASN A 260 -14.98 -42.95 -57.75
C ASN A 260 -13.60 -43.58 -57.50
N GLU A 261 -12.63 -42.82 -56.98
CA GLU A 261 -11.29 -43.32 -56.63
C GLU A 261 -11.20 -43.58 -55.12
N PRO A 262 -11.27 -44.85 -54.66
CA PRO A 262 -11.40 -45.17 -53.24
C PRO A 262 -10.15 -44.79 -52.42
N GLU A 263 -8.94 -44.99 -52.95
CA GLU A 263 -7.69 -44.64 -52.25
C GLU A 263 -7.53 -43.12 -52.07
N LEU A 264 -7.78 -42.35 -53.14
CA LEU A 264 -7.72 -40.88 -53.08
C LEU A 264 -8.81 -40.31 -52.18
N LYS A 265 -10.00 -40.93 -52.16
CA LYS A 265 -11.10 -40.58 -51.27
C LYS A 265 -10.72 -40.74 -49.80
N GLU A 266 -10.09 -41.85 -49.43
CA GLU A 266 -9.70 -42.12 -48.05
C GLU A 266 -8.63 -41.12 -47.56
N LEU A 267 -7.62 -40.82 -48.39
CA LEU A 267 -6.62 -39.78 -48.14
C LEU A 267 -7.24 -38.39 -47.94
N MET A 268 -8.12 -37.97 -48.85
CA MET A 268 -8.74 -36.64 -48.76
C MET A 268 -9.73 -36.51 -47.59
N LEU A 269 -10.42 -37.59 -47.20
CA LEU A 269 -11.27 -37.60 -46.01
C LEU A 269 -10.43 -37.50 -44.72
N ALA A 270 -9.26 -38.16 -44.69
CA ALA A 270 -8.32 -38.03 -43.58
C ALA A 270 -7.84 -36.58 -43.43
N ASP A 271 -7.44 -35.91 -44.52
CA ASP A 271 -7.02 -34.50 -44.52
C ASP A 271 -8.14 -33.54 -44.04
N ILE A 272 -9.39 -33.81 -44.41
CA ILE A 272 -10.55 -33.04 -43.93
C ILE A 272 -10.82 -33.24 -42.45
N GLY A 273 -10.70 -34.47 -41.95
CA GLY A 273 -10.86 -34.78 -40.52
C GLY A 273 -9.81 -34.03 -39.69
N VAL A 274 -8.58 -34.04 -40.18
CA VAL A 274 -7.43 -33.31 -39.65
C VAL A 274 -7.70 -31.80 -39.59
N LEU A 275 -8.14 -31.18 -40.70
CA LEU A 275 -8.49 -29.75 -40.74
C LEU A 275 -9.69 -29.38 -39.84
N SER A 276 -10.68 -30.26 -39.72
CA SER A 276 -11.83 -30.05 -38.84
C SER A 276 -11.41 -30.08 -37.37
N SER A 277 -10.55 -31.04 -36.99
CA SER A 277 -10.00 -31.14 -35.63
C SER A 277 -9.18 -29.91 -35.25
N LEU A 278 -8.43 -29.33 -36.19
CA LEU A 278 -7.68 -28.08 -35.99
C LEU A 278 -8.57 -26.89 -35.66
N ILE A 279 -9.68 -26.75 -36.39
CA ILE A 279 -10.64 -25.69 -36.18
C ILE A 279 -11.30 -25.85 -34.81
N ASP A 280 -11.71 -27.07 -34.45
CA ASP A 280 -12.37 -27.35 -33.18
C ASP A 280 -11.41 -27.23 -31.97
N ALA A 281 -10.13 -27.56 -32.15
CA ALA A 281 -9.07 -27.33 -31.17
C ALA A 281 -8.81 -25.84 -30.95
N SER A 282 -8.68 -25.06 -32.04
CA SER A 282 -8.45 -23.61 -31.99
C SER A 282 -9.65 -22.88 -31.39
N LEU A 283 -10.87 -23.27 -31.75
CA LEU A 283 -12.10 -22.78 -31.14
C LEU A 283 -12.20 -23.13 -29.66
N GLY A 284 -11.86 -24.37 -29.30
CA GLY A 284 -11.87 -24.83 -27.91
C GLY A 284 -10.92 -24.05 -27.01
N PHE A 285 -9.76 -23.64 -27.54
CA PHE A 285 -8.83 -22.75 -26.84
C PHE A 285 -9.39 -21.33 -26.61
N LEU A 286 -10.26 -20.86 -27.51
CA LEU A 286 -10.83 -19.52 -27.48
C LEU A 286 -12.16 -19.43 -26.74
N ASP A 287 -12.92 -20.51 -26.69
CA ASP A 287 -14.14 -20.62 -25.90
C ASP A 287 -13.78 -20.98 -24.46
N ASN A 288 -13.43 -19.96 -23.68
CA ASN A 288 -13.32 -20.03 -22.21
C ASN A 288 -14.69 -20.29 -21.52
N ARG A 289 -15.70 -20.76 -22.27
CA ARG A 289 -17.00 -21.17 -21.75
C ARG A 289 -16.88 -22.58 -21.22
N PHE A 290 -16.26 -22.67 -20.07
CA PHE A 290 -16.33 -23.87 -19.25
C PHE A 290 -17.78 -24.13 -18.87
N GLU A 291 -18.23 -25.38 -19.05
CA GLU A 291 -19.54 -25.80 -18.55
C GLU A 291 -19.62 -25.61 -17.02
N PRO A 292 -20.82 -25.50 -16.44
CA PRO A 292 -20.94 -25.41 -14.99
C PRO A 292 -20.47 -26.72 -14.33
N PRO A 293 -19.76 -26.64 -13.19
CA PRO A 293 -19.28 -27.82 -12.49
C PRO A 293 -20.47 -28.65 -11.96
N ARG A 294 -20.35 -29.98 -12.03
CA ARG A 294 -21.35 -30.94 -11.59
C ARG A 294 -20.69 -32.08 -10.82
N LYS A 295 -21.42 -32.62 -9.85
CA LYS A 295 -20.97 -33.79 -9.09
C LYS A 295 -21.11 -35.04 -9.95
N VAL A 296 -20.00 -35.68 -10.28
CA VAL A 296 -19.92 -36.90 -11.10
C VAL A 296 -19.10 -37.98 -10.41
N ASP A 297 -19.26 -39.23 -10.84
CA ASP A 297 -18.35 -40.31 -10.45
C ASP A 297 -17.14 -40.29 -11.37
N LEU A 298 -16.03 -39.75 -10.87
CA LEU A 298 -14.80 -39.56 -11.63
C LEU A 298 -14.16 -40.91 -12.00
N SER A 299 -14.33 -41.93 -11.16
CA SER A 299 -13.88 -43.29 -11.48
C SER A 299 -14.57 -43.82 -12.72
N SER A 300 -15.91 -43.68 -12.81
CA SER A 300 -16.67 -44.13 -13.98
C SER A 300 -16.31 -43.34 -15.23
N LEU A 301 -16.13 -42.01 -15.11
CA LEU A 301 -15.74 -41.17 -16.26
C LEU A 301 -14.39 -41.58 -16.83
N LEU A 302 -13.37 -41.81 -15.98
CA LEU A 302 -12.05 -42.22 -16.43
C LEU A 302 -12.00 -43.66 -16.96
N GLN A 303 -12.81 -44.56 -16.40
CA GLN A 303 -12.97 -45.92 -16.91
C GLN A 303 -13.58 -45.92 -18.31
N THR A 304 -14.66 -45.18 -18.53
CA THR A 304 -15.27 -45.06 -19.86
C THR A 304 -14.28 -44.55 -20.89
N ILE A 305 -13.46 -43.55 -20.54
CA ILE A 305 -12.41 -43.06 -21.45
C ILE A 305 -11.37 -44.15 -21.75
N ALA A 306 -10.93 -44.91 -20.74
CA ALA A 306 -9.98 -46.01 -20.96
C ALA A 306 -10.57 -47.09 -21.88
N ASP A 307 -11.82 -47.49 -21.63
CA ASP A 307 -12.53 -48.50 -22.40
C ASP A 307 -12.72 -48.05 -23.87
N ASP A 308 -13.12 -46.79 -24.11
CA ASP A 308 -13.29 -46.22 -25.46
C ASP A 308 -11.98 -46.29 -26.27
N PHE A 309 -10.83 -46.06 -25.64
CA PHE A 309 -9.53 -46.17 -26.31
C PHE A 309 -9.09 -47.64 -26.51
N ALA A 310 -9.38 -48.51 -25.54
CA ALA A 310 -9.12 -49.95 -25.65
C ALA A 310 -9.87 -50.57 -26.84
N ASP A 311 -11.12 -50.16 -27.07
CA ASP A 311 -11.94 -50.58 -28.21
C ASP A 311 -11.35 -50.15 -29.58
N THR A 312 -10.56 -49.07 -29.60
CA THR A 312 -9.83 -48.62 -30.81
C THR A 312 -8.46 -49.29 -31.00
N GLY A 313 -8.08 -50.20 -30.09
CA GLY A 313 -6.82 -50.95 -30.14
C GLY A 313 -5.63 -50.28 -29.44
N VAL A 314 -5.86 -49.25 -28.61
CA VAL A 314 -4.83 -48.65 -27.75
C VAL A 314 -4.86 -49.33 -26.38
N ASP A 315 -3.73 -49.87 -25.89
CA ASP A 315 -3.70 -50.50 -24.56
C ASP A 315 -3.71 -49.44 -23.45
N VAL A 316 -4.92 -49.13 -22.95
CA VAL A 316 -5.16 -48.16 -21.88
C VAL A 316 -5.76 -48.85 -20.67
N ARG A 317 -5.14 -48.68 -19.49
CA ARG A 317 -5.63 -49.27 -18.24
C ARG A 317 -5.95 -48.21 -17.19
N TYR A 318 -7.12 -48.34 -16.56
CA TYR A 318 -7.48 -47.55 -15.38
C TYR A 318 -7.04 -48.23 -14.08
N ILE A 319 -6.43 -47.45 -13.17
CA ILE A 319 -6.03 -47.87 -11.82
C ILE A 319 -6.53 -46.83 -10.81
N GLY A 320 -7.39 -47.23 -9.89
CA GLY A 320 -7.91 -46.31 -8.89
C GLY A 320 -9.05 -46.88 -8.06
N PRO A 321 -9.68 -46.04 -7.23
CA PRO A 321 -10.87 -46.45 -6.47
C PRO A 321 -12.02 -46.81 -7.41
N ARG A 322 -12.86 -47.76 -7.00
CA ARG A 322 -14.04 -48.17 -7.77
C ARG A 322 -15.06 -47.07 -7.98
N ARG A 323 -15.20 -46.17 -7.01
CA ARG A 323 -16.08 -44.99 -7.07
C ARG A 323 -15.41 -43.84 -6.36
N LEU A 324 -15.43 -42.66 -6.99
CA LEU A 324 -14.94 -41.43 -6.39
C LEU A 324 -15.81 -40.29 -6.92
N LYS A 325 -16.63 -39.73 -6.04
CA LYS A 325 -17.49 -38.59 -6.40
C LYS A 325 -16.69 -37.31 -6.31
N TYR A 326 -16.69 -36.53 -7.38
CA TYR A 326 -15.98 -35.26 -7.44
C TYR A 326 -16.79 -34.22 -8.22
N THR A 327 -16.67 -32.95 -7.86
CA THR A 327 -17.33 -31.86 -8.55
C THR A 327 -16.37 -31.28 -9.58
N CYS A 328 -16.66 -31.49 -10.86
CA CYS A 328 -15.81 -31.02 -11.97
C CYS A 328 -16.66 -30.63 -13.18
N MET A 329 -16.01 -30.21 -14.25
CA MET A 329 -16.59 -29.97 -15.57
C MET A 329 -16.38 -31.24 -16.41
N PRO A 330 -17.37 -32.14 -16.51
CA PRO A 330 -17.15 -33.49 -17.03
C PRO A 330 -16.66 -33.54 -18.49
N GLN A 331 -17.28 -32.79 -19.40
CA GLN A 331 -16.87 -32.67 -20.80
C GLN A 331 -15.48 -32.04 -20.93
N GLY A 332 -15.21 -31.02 -20.11
CA GLY A 332 -13.87 -30.41 -20.04
C GLY A 332 -12.83 -31.44 -19.65
N LEU A 333 -13.03 -32.13 -18.53
CA LEU A 333 -12.08 -33.10 -18.00
C LEU A 333 -11.91 -34.31 -18.93
N THR A 334 -13.00 -34.82 -19.52
CA THR A 334 -12.94 -35.85 -20.57
C THR A 334 -12.05 -35.40 -21.71
N ARG A 335 -12.25 -34.19 -22.25
CA ARG A 335 -11.41 -33.65 -23.34
C ARG A 335 -9.95 -33.53 -22.94
N ALA A 336 -9.65 -33.07 -21.73
CA ALA A 336 -8.28 -32.97 -21.23
C ALA A 336 -7.61 -34.35 -21.21
N VAL A 337 -8.25 -35.35 -20.61
CA VAL A 337 -7.71 -36.71 -20.49
C VAL A 337 -7.59 -37.40 -21.85
N THR A 338 -8.60 -37.29 -22.72
CA THR A 338 -8.56 -37.80 -24.10
C THR A 338 -7.37 -37.20 -24.88
N ASN A 339 -7.10 -35.91 -24.75
CA ASN A 339 -5.94 -35.28 -25.40
C ASN A 339 -4.60 -35.81 -24.87
N LEU A 340 -4.51 -36.17 -23.58
CA LEU A 340 -3.31 -36.77 -23.01
C LEU A 340 -3.10 -38.20 -23.51
N ILE A 341 -4.17 -38.99 -23.58
CA ILE A 341 -4.10 -40.38 -24.08
C ILE A 341 -3.80 -40.41 -25.58
N ASP A 342 -4.44 -39.55 -26.38
CA ASP A 342 -4.14 -39.42 -27.82
C ASP A 342 -2.69 -38.95 -28.07
N ASN A 343 -2.12 -38.15 -27.16
CA ASN A 343 -0.71 -37.82 -27.22
C ASN A 343 0.16 -39.05 -26.87
N ALA A 344 -0.16 -39.76 -25.78
CA ALA A 344 0.58 -40.93 -25.32
C ALA A 344 0.57 -42.08 -26.36
N SER A 345 -0.60 -42.40 -26.94
CA SER A 345 -0.79 -43.52 -27.88
C SER A 345 0.02 -43.40 -29.18
N ARG A 346 0.53 -42.20 -29.49
CA ARG A 346 1.41 -41.98 -30.65
C ARG A 346 2.86 -42.38 -30.41
N TYR A 347 3.30 -42.38 -29.16
CA TYR A 347 4.70 -42.58 -28.79
C TYR A 347 4.93 -43.81 -27.91
N ALA A 348 3.86 -44.41 -27.39
CA ALA A 348 3.87 -45.48 -26.40
C ALA A 348 2.95 -46.63 -26.82
N GLN A 349 3.20 -47.83 -26.29
CA GLN A 349 2.34 -48.98 -26.49
C GLN A 349 1.33 -49.15 -25.34
N HIS A 350 1.74 -48.80 -24.12
CA HIS A 350 0.92 -48.97 -22.92
C HIS A 350 0.70 -47.63 -22.22
N VAL A 351 -0.57 -47.33 -21.91
CA VAL A 351 -0.97 -46.11 -21.21
C VAL A 351 -1.73 -46.48 -19.93
N GLU A 352 -1.37 -45.84 -18.82
CA GLU A 352 -2.01 -46.04 -17.52
C GLU A 352 -2.66 -44.74 -17.04
N ILE A 353 -3.96 -44.80 -16.72
CA ILE A 353 -4.70 -43.72 -16.05
C ILE A 353 -4.82 -44.08 -14.57
N LYS A 354 -4.20 -43.30 -13.69
CA LYS A 354 -4.27 -43.49 -12.25
C LYS A 354 -5.07 -42.38 -11.58
N LEU A 355 -6.03 -42.76 -10.73
CA LEU A 355 -6.80 -41.81 -9.91
C LEU A 355 -6.49 -42.01 -8.42
N ARG A 356 -6.16 -40.92 -7.73
CA ARG A 356 -5.97 -40.87 -6.27
C ARG A 356 -6.81 -39.75 -5.65
N HIS A 357 -7.38 -40.05 -4.48
CA HIS A 357 -7.99 -39.04 -3.61
C HIS A 357 -6.90 -38.44 -2.71
N GLU A 358 -6.87 -37.12 -2.60
CA GLU A 358 -5.96 -36.41 -1.71
C GLU A 358 -6.60 -36.18 -0.33
N GLN A 359 -5.82 -35.71 0.65
CA GLN A 359 -6.33 -35.49 2.01
C GLN A 359 -7.28 -34.27 2.11
N ASP A 360 -7.09 -33.27 1.24
CA ASP A 360 -7.84 -32.00 1.26
C ASP A 360 -9.11 -32.02 0.37
N ASP A 361 -9.76 -33.18 0.20
CA ASP A 361 -10.87 -33.41 -0.75
C ASP A 361 -10.51 -33.08 -2.23
N GLY A 362 -9.22 -32.93 -2.52
CA GLY A 362 -8.68 -32.83 -3.88
C GLY A 362 -8.54 -34.19 -4.54
N VAL A 363 -8.25 -34.18 -5.84
CA VAL A 363 -7.97 -35.41 -6.61
C VAL A 363 -6.74 -35.24 -7.48
N THR A 364 -5.98 -36.33 -7.61
CA THR A 364 -4.85 -36.41 -8.52
C THR A 364 -5.14 -37.46 -9.59
N ILE A 365 -5.14 -37.04 -10.85
CA ILE A 365 -5.23 -37.90 -12.03
C ILE A 365 -3.86 -37.94 -12.67
N THR A 366 -3.37 -39.13 -13.01
CA THR A 366 -2.06 -39.31 -13.62
C THR A 366 -2.22 -40.13 -14.89
N VAL A 367 -1.71 -39.63 -16.02
CA VAL A 367 -1.65 -40.38 -17.29
C VAL A 367 -0.18 -40.70 -17.53
N SER A 368 0.16 -41.99 -17.51
CA SER A 368 1.55 -42.47 -17.63
C SER A 368 1.70 -43.34 -18.87
N ASP A 369 2.74 -43.12 -19.65
CA ASP A 369 3.04 -43.90 -20.86
C ASP A 369 4.40 -44.61 -20.77
N ASP A 370 4.67 -45.57 -21.64
CA ASP A 370 5.95 -46.31 -21.73
C ASP A 370 6.82 -45.84 -22.90
N GLY A 371 6.58 -44.64 -23.42
CA GLY A 371 7.31 -44.05 -24.54
C GLY A 371 8.73 -43.59 -24.19
N PRO A 372 9.40 -42.83 -25.07
CA PRO A 372 10.77 -42.37 -24.87
C PRO A 372 10.93 -41.29 -23.77
N GLY A 373 9.83 -40.76 -23.22
CA GLY A 373 9.86 -39.62 -22.31
C GLY A 373 10.19 -38.29 -23.01
N ILE A 374 10.42 -37.24 -22.22
CA ILE A 374 10.74 -35.89 -22.72
C ILE A 374 11.87 -35.31 -21.87
N SER A 375 12.87 -34.67 -22.48
CA SER A 375 13.93 -33.98 -21.72
C SER A 375 13.38 -32.78 -20.94
N ASP A 376 14.03 -32.41 -19.83
CA ASP A 376 13.58 -31.29 -18.98
C ASP A 376 13.50 -29.95 -19.72
N GLU A 377 14.37 -29.73 -20.71
CA GLU A 377 14.32 -28.54 -21.56
C GLU A 377 13.08 -28.52 -22.46
N LEU A 378 12.70 -29.68 -22.99
CA LEU A 378 11.53 -29.83 -23.86
C LEU A 378 10.23 -29.80 -23.07
N LYS A 379 10.18 -30.31 -21.82
CA LYS A 379 8.99 -30.28 -20.96
C LYS A 379 8.37 -28.88 -20.84
N LYS A 380 9.19 -27.83 -20.81
CA LYS A 380 8.69 -26.44 -20.76
C LYS A 380 8.08 -25.97 -22.08
N LYS A 381 8.65 -26.40 -23.21
CA LYS A 381 8.26 -25.97 -24.56
C LYS A 381 7.08 -26.77 -25.13
N VAL A 382 6.96 -28.06 -24.82
CA VAL A 382 5.86 -28.92 -25.32
C VAL A 382 4.47 -28.50 -24.87
N ILE A 383 4.39 -27.65 -23.86
CA ILE A 383 3.15 -27.09 -23.36
C ILE A 383 2.72 -25.86 -24.20
N GLU A 384 3.64 -25.22 -24.92
CA GLU A 384 3.36 -24.07 -25.77
C GLU A 384 2.47 -24.47 -26.97
N PRO A 385 1.49 -23.63 -27.33
CA PRO A 385 0.63 -23.90 -28.49
C PRO A 385 1.46 -24.09 -29.77
N PHE A 386 1.13 -25.12 -30.55
CA PHE A 386 1.74 -25.43 -31.85
C PHE A 386 3.20 -25.91 -31.81
N PHE A 387 3.79 -26.12 -30.62
CA PHE A 387 5.14 -26.65 -30.53
C PHE A 387 5.18 -28.16 -30.82
N LYS A 388 6.18 -28.60 -31.59
CA LYS A 388 6.53 -30.01 -31.81
C LYS A 388 8.02 -30.20 -31.59
N ALA A 389 8.41 -31.25 -30.86
CA ALA A 389 9.82 -31.54 -30.56
C ALA A 389 10.59 -32.12 -31.76
N ASP A 390 9.90 -32.78 -32.71
CA ASP A 390 10.52 -33.41 -33.88
C ASP A 390 10.15 -32.65 -35.17
N GLU A 391 11.06 -31.82 -35.69
CA GLU A 391 10.94 -31.23 -37.04
C GLU A 391 11.38 -32.20 -38.17
N SER A 392 11.94 -33.38 -37.86
CA SER A 392 12.65 -34.23 -38.84
C SER A 392 12.08 -35.63 -39.14
N ARG A 393 10.85 -35.97 -38.71
CA ARG A 393 10.18 -37.23 -39.12
C ARG A 393 8.87 -36.97 -39.86
N GLN A 394 8.97 -36.38 -41.05
CA GLN A 394 7.87 -36.28 -42.02
C GLN A 394 7.72 -37.52 -42.93
N THR A 395 8.30 -38.68 -42.59
CA THR A 395 8.32 -39.83 -43.50
C THR A 395 7.85 -41.11 -42.80
N GLY A 396 6.55 -41.35 -42.85
CA GLY A 396 5.94 -42.60 -42.39
C GLY A 396 4.49 -42.38 -41.95
N GLY A 397 3.54 -42.68 -42.83
CA GLY A 397 2.13 -42.31 -42.70
C GLY A 397 1.45 -42.82 -41.43
N LYS A 398 1.21 -41.90 -40.50
CA LYS A 398 0.09 -41.84 -39.54
C LYS A 398 -0.05 -40.36 -39.18
N SER A 399 -1.22 -39.78 -39.42
CA SER A 399 -1.49 -38.34 -39.30
C SER A 399 -1.05 -37.78 -37.94
N GLY A 400 0.07 -37.06 -37.91
CA GLY A 400 0.71 -36.59 -36.68
C GLY A 400 0.06 -35.30 -36.16
N GLY A 401 -0.61 -35.38 -35.00
CA GLY A 401 -1.41 -34.26 -34.47
C GLY A 401 -0.61 -32.99 -34.15
N PHE A 402 -1.32 -31.88 -33.96
CA PHE A 402 -0.83 -30.50 -34.18
C PHE A 402 -0.14 -29.79 -33.02
N GLY A 403 0.24 -30.50 -31.95
CA GLY A 403 0.86 -29.87 -30.78
C GLY A 403 -0.09 -28.99 -29.95
N LEU A 404 -1.41 -29.16 -30.09
CA LEU A 404 -2.42 -28.44 -29.30
C LEU A 404 -2.97 -29.26 -28.12
N GLY A 405 -2.82 -30.58 -28.13
CA GLY A 405 -3.46 -31.47 -27.15
C GLY A 405 -3.06 -31.13 -25.71
N LEU A 406 -1.76 -31.00 -25.45
CA LEU A 406 -1.23 -30.70 -24.12
C LEU A 406 -1.57 -29.27 -23.66
N THR A 407 -1.57 -28.30 -24.59
CA THR A 407 -2.00 -26.92 -24.34
C THR A 407 -3.47 -26.85 -23.93
N ILE A 408 -4.35 -27.58 -24.62
CA ILE A 408 -5.78 -27.65 -24.30
C ILE A 408 -5.99 -28.33 -22.94
N ALA A 409 -5.32 -29.45 -22.69
CA ALA A 409 -5.39 -30.13 -21.41
C ALA A 409 -4.96 -29.21 -20.27
N ARG A 410 -3.85 -28.46 -20.44
CA ARG A 410 -3.40 -27.48 -19.46
C ARG A 410 -4.43 -26.38 -19.24
N GLY A 411 -4.97 -25.75 -20.29
CA GLY A 411 -5.97 -24.69 -20.15
C GLY A 411 -7.23 -25.15 -19.40
N ILE A 412 -7.71 -26.37 -19.68
CA ILE A 412 -8.86 -26.95 -18.98
C ILE A 412 -8.56 -27.19 -17.49
N VAL A 413 -7.35 -27.66 -17.17
CA VAL A 413 -6.93 -27.93 -15.79
C VAL A 413 -6.69 -26.64 -15.02
N THR A 414 -5.85 -25.74 -15.55
CA THR A 414 -5.42 -24.53 -14.85
C THR A 414 -6.51 -23.48 -14.79
N THR A 415 -7.16 -23.18 -15.91
CA THR A 415 -8.17 -22.11 -15.98
C THR A 415 -9.56 -22.63 -15.63
N GLY A 416 -9.93 -23.82 -16.14
CA GLY A 416 -11.25 -24.41 -15.89
C GLY A 416 -11.42 -24.93 -14.46
N HIS A 417 -10.44 -25.68 -13.95
CA HIS A 417 -10.54 -26.35 -12.65
C HIS A 417 -9.66 -25.74 -11.55
N LYS A 418 -8.94 -24.65 -11.84
CA LYS A 418 -7.95 -24.04 -10.92
C LYS A 418 -6.94 -25.07 -10.38
N GLY A 419 -6.65 -26.09 -11.18
CA GLY A 419 -5.73 -27.16 -10.88
C GLY A 419 -4.32 -26.89 -11.41
N GLU A 420 -3.48 -27.91 -11.27
CA GLU A 420 -2.09 -27.89 -11.74
C GLU A 420 -1.84 -29.07 -12.68
N LEU A 421 -1.10 -28.84 -13.78
CA LEU A 421 -0.64 -29.88 -14.69
C LEU A 421 0.88 -29.92 -14.69
N ARG A 422 1.47 -31.08 -14.40
CA ARG A 422 2.92 -31.32 -14.35
C ARG A 422 3.33 -32.44 -15.30
N LEU A 423 4.55 -32.34 -15.80
CA LEU A 423 5.22 -33.36 -16.60
C LEU A 423 6.35 -33.94 -15.75
N LEU A 424 6.29 -35.24 -15.48
CA LEU A 424 7.25 -35.99 -14.67
C LEU A 424 7.80 -37.16 -15.50
N ASP A 425 8.96 -37.68 -15.14
CA ASP A 425 9.54 -38.86 -15.81
C ASP A 425 8.97 -40.15 -15.23
N ARG A 426 8.81 -41.17 -16.08
CA ARG A 426 8.52 -42.54 -15.66
C ARG A 426 9.79 -43.37 -15.68
N GLU A 427 10.03 -44.15 -14.63
CA GLU A 427 11.10 -45.17 -14.63
C GLU A 427 10.56 -46.53 -15.11
N PRO A 428 11.32 -47.30 -15.94
CA PRO A 428 12.64 -46.98 -16.50
C PRO A 428 12.59 -46.05 -17.72
N SER A 429 11.44 -45.89 -18.38
CA SER A 429 11.21 -44.93 -19.47
C SER A 429 9.73 -44.53 -19.54
N GLY A 430 9.46 -43.35 -20.09
CA GLY A 430 8.11 -42.83 -20.33
C GLY A 430 7.88 -41.45 -19.74
N LEU A 431 6.68 -40.93 -19.98
CA LEU A 431 6.23 -39.66 -19.43
C LEU A 431 5.04 -39.88 -18.49
N VAL A 432 5.01 -39.10 -17.41
CA VAL A 432 3.91 -39.04 -16.45
C VAL A 432 3.32 -37.64 -16.48
N VAL A 433 2.11 -37.50 -16.99
CA VAL A 433 1.35 -36.25 -16.92
C VAL A 433 0.46 -36.27 -15.69
N GLU A 434 0.78 -35.44 -14.70
CA GLU A 434 0.05 -35.35 -13.43
C GLU A 434 -0.88 -34.14 -13.45
N ILE A 435 -2.18 -34.39 -13.23
CA ILE A 435 -3.23 -33.38 -13.05
C ILE A 435 -3.64 -33.39 -11.58
N ARG A 436 -3.48 -32.26 -10.89
CA ARG A 436 -3.96 -32.05 -9.51
C ARG A 436 -5.13 -31.10 -9.52
N LEU A 437 -6.28 -31.51 -9.00
CA LEU A 437 -7.48 -30.68 -8.90
C LEU A 437 -7.82 -30.42 -7.42
N PRO A 438 -8.06 -29.15 -7.03
CA PRO A 438 -8.38 -28.79 -5.64
C PRO A 438 -9.84 -29.07 -5.31
N SER A 439 -10.18 -29.30 -4.03
CA SER A 439 -11.58 -29.45 -3.62
C SER A 439 -12.43 -28.27 -4.09
N VAL A 440 -13.46 -28.59 -4.89
CA VAL A 440 -14.48 -27.62 -5.29
C VAL A 440 -15.53 -27.60 -4.18
N LEU A 441 -15.24 -26.86 -3.11
CA LEU A 441 -16.27 -26.49 -2.13
C LEU A 441 -17.42 -25.82 -2.92
N PRO A 442 -18.65 -26.35 -2.88
CA PRO A 442 -19.79 -25.56 -3.33
C PRO A 442 -19.79 -24.26 -2.53
N PRO A 443 -20.23 -23.12 -3.11
CA PRO A 443 -20.40 -21.91 -2.32
C PRO A 443 -21.38 -22.23 -1.21
N GLU A 444 -20.85 -22.44 -0.01
CA GLU A 444 -21.62 -22.52 1.21
C GLU A 444 -22.39 -21.21 1.27
N SER A 445 -23.71 -21.32 1.24
CA SER A 445 -24.62 -20.20 1.47
C SER A 445 -24.09 -19.46 2.68
N ALA A 446 -23.58 -18.25 2.46
CA ALA A 446 -23.14 -17.36 3.52
C ALA A 446 -24.35 -17.14 4.44
N GLU A 447 -24.43 -17.93 5.51
CA GLU A 447 -25.24 -17.60 6.66
C GLU A 447 -24.67 -16.28 7.19
N ILE A 448 -25.37 -15.21 6.86
CA ILE A 448 -25.19 -13.91 7.50
C ILE A 448 -25.41 -14.15 8.99
N PRO A 449 -24.43 -13.92 9.88
CA PRO A 449 -24.69 -13.92 11.31
C PRO A 449 -25.65 -12.76 11.58
N SER A 450 -26.92 -13.08 11.77
CA SER A 450 -27.95 -12.15 12.20
C SER A 450 -27.74 -11.84 13.66
N GLY A 451 -26.83 -10.92 13.94
CA GLY A 451 -26.63 -10.42 15.29
C GLY A 451 -25.29 -9.73 15.43
N ILE A 452 -25.28 -8.42 15.23
CA ILE A 452 -24.60 -7.40 16.03
C ILE A 452 -25.01 -6.05 15.41
N PHE A 453 -26.12 -5.51 15.91
CA PHE A 453 -26.35 -4.07 16.10
C PHE A 453 -27.64 -3.94 16.94
N LYS A 454 -27.44 -4.07 18.26
CA LYS A 454 -28.34 -3.50 19.27
C LYS A 454 -27.45 -2.69 20.22
N ALA A 455 -27.93 -1.50 20.53
CA ALA A 455 -27.34 -0.40 21.30
C ALA A 455 -26.40 0.51 20.50
#